data_AF-A0A966QM94-F1
#
_entry.id   AF-A0A966QM94-F1
#
_cell.length_a   1.000
_cell.length_b   1.000
_cell.length_c   1.000
_cell.angle_alpha   90.00
_cell.angle_beta   90.00
_cell.angle_gamma   90.00
#
_symmetry.space_group_name_H-M   'P 1'
#
loop_
_entity.id
_entity.type
_entity.pdbx_description
1 polymer ?
#
loop_
_entity_poly.entity_id
_entity_poly.type
_entity_poly.pdbx_seq_one_letter_code
_entity_poly.pdbx_strand_id
1 'polypeptide(L)'
;MAGPHYCALPLLLHIPRGPAAIVSVVLPVVIDEISRTRSHRPLAKAIGTAIEREARGILLQDERQRTLELMRGRYSRTEIVNPRMLQSMGIAASTWTATDRFEVGALLLDLVAGATELIELVPVTRGKRRALEVRPTAATQAVIKASPHRQLPAKRSPMLVPPRPWHSLDGGGHLGNTRQLIVRGRHLAGAELAIQLQVANQLQRQVLTVDPWMVAIQQQAWNEGLALFPVARNPPEVPPRPQGGGQAMRQWLERCNEAREDRRLNLGKRVRIQRALDAMEELAGQPCWFAYEFDWRGRIYTAHREVTHQGPDWEKAVLQLPAKPTDETGFEWMLKAAAGHWGIRGSWKERLRWGRDNLPLLTGAAEAPLQRMELWRDAKDPWQFLQLCRGVLSWLQDPAAPIGCPIRLDQHASGLAILAALTRDAKLAAATRLTGKKPVDLYGLMAERTIKLLRLDLEAGPPHTQRLAAEWLDIGINRSLLKGPTMTSVYGSGFWSCSDALSDLLLRRNPDLPPRDYEWRLVRPANYLARIIGQVLRAELPGGQDPAGGGVDHANRDAGGAGS
;
A
#
# COMPACT_ATOMS: atom_id res chain seq x y z
N MET A 1 -46.18 7.50 32.80
CA MET A 1 -45.03 8.42 32.73
C MET A 1 -44.10 7.91 31.65
N ALA A 2 -43.78 8.71 30.64
CA ALA A 2 -42.87 8.29 29.59
C ALA A 2 -41.49 8.01 30.21
N GLY A 3 -40.89 6.85 29.89
CA GLY A 3 -39.58 6.44 30.43
C GLY A 3 -38.43 7.35 29.94
N PRO A 4 -37.20 7.12 30.44
CA PRO A 4 -36.01 7.77 29.87
C PRO A 4 -35.92 7.52 28.36
N HIS A 5 -35.40 8.49 27.61
CA HIS A 5 -35.21 8.43 26.16
C HIS A 5 -36.50 8.36 25.31
N TYR A 6 -37.69 8.65 25.87
CA TYR A 6 -38.95 8.62 25.11
C TYR A 6 -38.98 9.53 23.86
N CYS A 7 -38.17 10.60 23.85
CA CYS A 7 -38.02 11.50 22.71
C CYS A 7 -37.42 10.82 21.47
N ALA A 8 -36.81 9.64 21.61
CA ALA A 8 -36.32 8.83 20.51
C ALA A 8 -37.43 8.05 19.77
N LEU A 9 -38.58 7.83 20.41
CA LEU A 9 -39.64 6.96 19.85
C LEU A 9 -40.18 7.47 18.51
N PRO A 10 -40.48 8.77 18.31
CA PRO A 10 -40.89 9.28 17.01
C PRO A 10 -39.86 8.97 15.91
N LEU A 11 -38.57 9.05 16.20
CA LEU A 11 -37.50 8.80 15.22
C LEU A 11 -37.43 7.34 14.77
N LEU A 12 -37.74 6.41 15.67
CA LEU A 12 -37.76 4.96 15.38
C LEU A 12 -39.01 4.52 14.63
N LEU A 13 -40.17 5.16 14.87
CA LEU A 13 -41.43 4.85 14.19
C LEU A 13 -41.38 5.12 12.68
N HIS A 14 -40.45 5.95 12.22
CA HIS A 14 -40.28 6.26 10.80
C HIS A 14 -39.41 5.24 10.05
N ILE A 15 -38.99 4.14 10.68
CA ILE A 15 -38.23 3.06 10.03
C ILE A 15 -39.23 2.01 9.52
N PRO A 16 -39.54 1.97 8.20
CA PRO A 16 -40.70 1.24 7.66
C PRO A 16 -40.58 -0.30 7.69
N ARG A 17 -39.44 -0.84 8.12
CA ARG A 17 -39.18 -2.29 8.17
C ARG A 17 -39.40 -2.92 9.57
N GLY A 18 -39.95 -2.15 10.50
CA GLY A 18 -40.35 -2.63 11.83
C GLY A 18 -39.18 -2.97 12.78
N PRO A 19 -39.49 -3.51 13.97
CA PRO A 19 -38.50 -3.74 15.03
C PRO A 19 -37.37 -4.71 14.63
N ALA A 20 -37.64 -5.70 13.79
CA ALA A 20 -36.63 -6.68 13.35
C ALA A 20 -35.47 -6.03 12.57
N ALA A 21 -35.76 -5.03 11.73
CA ALA A 21 -34.74 -4.29 10.99
C ALA A 21 -33.91 -3.36 11.88
N ILE A 22 -34.51 -2.85 12.97
CA ILE A 22 -33.78 -2.07 13.97
C ILE A 22 -32.78 -3.00 14.67
N VAL A 23 -33.25 -4.16 15.15
CA VAL A 23 -32.41 -5.14 15.85
C VAL A 23 -31.25 -5.63 14.99
N SER A 24 -31.46 -5.87 13.69
CA SER A 24 -30.41 -6.34 12.76
C SER A 24 -29.31 -5.30 12.51
N VAL A 25 -29.54 -4.02 12.83
CA VAL A 25 -28.51 -2.96 12.79
C VAL A 25 -27.86 -2.78 14.16
N VAL A 26 -28.64 -2.82 15.24
CA VAL A 26 -28.15 -2.60 16.61
C VAL A 26 -27.22 -3.72 17.06
N LEU A 27 -27.63 -4.98 16.92
CA LEU A 27 -26.87 -6.12 17.46
C LEU A 27 -25.46 -6.23 16.87
N PRO A 28 -25.21 -6.07 15.56
CA PRO A 28 -23.85 -6.07 15.04
C PRO A 28 -22.96 -4.98 15.64
N VAL A 29 -23.48 -3.76 15.82
CA VAL A 29 -22.71 -2.65 16.44
C VAL A 29 -22.35 -2.97 17.90
N VAL A 30 -23.25 -3.64 18.63
CA VAL A 30 -22.98 -4.10 20.00
C VAL A 30 -21.98 -5.25 20.01
N ILE A 31 -22.18 -6.26 19.16
CA ILE A 31 -21.34 -7.47 19.06
C ILE A 31 -19.90 -7.13 18.64
N ASP A 32 -19.71 -6.23 17.68
CA ASP A 32 -18.38 -5.80 17.23
C ASP A 32 -17.55 -5.17 18.37
N GLU A 33 -18.23 -4.62 19.38
CA GLU A 33 -17.63 -3.90 20.50
C GLU A 33 -17.67 -4.70 21.83
N ILE A 34 -18.33 -5.86 21.85
CA ILE A 34 -18.68 -6.62 23.07
C ILE A 34 -17.47 -7.24 23.78
N SER A 35 -16.37 -7.44 23.05
CA SER A 35 -15.12 -8.01 23.59
C SER A 35 -14.37 -7.08 24.54
N ARG A 36 -14.83 -5.83 24.72
CA ARG A 36 -14.17 -4.81 25.55
C ARG A 36 -15.18 -4.08 26.41
N THR A 37 -14.74 -3.59 27.56
CA THR A 37 -15.52 -2.60 28.33
C THR A 37 -15.55 -1.28 27.59
N ARG A 38 -16.75 -0.75 27.33
CA ARG A 38 -16.96 0.52 26.61
C ARG A 38 -17.68 1.53 27.49
N SER A 39 -17.47 2.82 27.20
CA SER A 39 -18.32 3.86 27.78
C SER A 39 -19.68 3.87 27.08
N HIS A 40 -20.75 4.04 27.85
CA HIS A 40 -22.13 4.09 27.35
C HIS A 40 -22.34 5.14 26.26
N ARG A 41 -21.88 6.38 26.49
CA ARG A 41 -22.17 7.52 25.59
C ARG A 41 -21.63 7.33 24.16
N PRO A 42 -20.35 6.95 23.94
CA PRO A 42 -19.86 6.66 22.61
C PRO A 42 -20.60 5.53 21.89
N LEU A 43 -20.92 4.44 22.60
CA LEU A 43 -21.60 3.29 21.99
C LEU A 43 -23.05 3.65 21.60
N ALA A 44 -23.79 4.32 22.49
CA ALA A 44 -25.11 4.85 22.17
C ALA A 44 -25.07 5.74 20.91
N LYS A 45 -24.15 6.69 20.85
CA LYS A 45 -24.01 7.56 19.66
C LYS A 45 -23.68 6.76 18.38
N ALA A 46 -22.87 5.71 18.47
CA ALA A 46 -22.55 4.83 17.35
C ALA A 46 -23.80 4.09 16.85
N ILE A 47 -24.60 3.53 17.76
CA ILE A 47 -25.86 2.86 17.45
C ILE A 47 -26.83 3.83 16.76
N GLY A 48 -27.06 5.02 17.32
CA GLY A 48 -27.95 6.00 16.71
C GLY A 48 -27.48 6.46 15.33
N THR A 49 -26.15 6.56 15.12
CA THR A 49 -25.58 6.87 13.79
C THR A 49 -25.83 5.74 12.80
N ALA A 50 -25.72 4.48 13.22
CA ALA A 50 -25.98 3.33 12.37
C ALA A 50 -27.47 3.26 11.96
N ILE A 51 -28.36 3.52 12.90
CA ILE A 51 -29.81 3.57 12.65
C ILE A 51 -30.19 4.70 11.70
N GLU A 52 -29.66 5.92 11.90
CA GLU A 52 -29.89 7.05 11.00
C GLU A 52 -29.41 6.73 9.56
N ARG A 53 -28.29 6.02 9.42
CA ARG A 53 -27.78 5.58 8.12
C ARG A 53 -28.68 4.54 7.46
N GLU A 54 -29.19 3.57 8.23
CA GLU A 54 -30.11 2.58 7.68
C GLU A 54 -31.43 3.23 7.24
N ALA A 55 -31.97 4.15 8.05
CA ALA A 55 -33.16 4.93 7.71
C ALA A 55 -32.99 5.68 6.37
N ARG A 56 -31.81 6.29 6.15
CA ARG A 56 -31.45 6.91 4.86
C ARG A 56 -31.25 5.91 3.73
N GLY A 57 -30.65 4.76 4.02
CA GLY A 57 -30.46 3.68 3.06
C GLY A 57 -31.77 3.09 2.54
N ILE A 58 -32.84 3.17 3.33
CA ILE A 58 -34.19 2.78 2.89
C ILE A 58 -34.72 3.73 1.82
N LEU A 59 -34.50 5.04 1.94
CA LEU A 59 -34.93 6.04 0.94
C LEU A 59 -34.31 5.79 -0.45
N LEU A 60 -33.19 5.08 -0.52
CA LEU A 60 -32.53 4.72 -1.78
C LEU A 60 -33.17 3.52 -2.50
N GLN A 61 -34.14 2.84 -1.90
CA GLN A 61 -34.80 1.69 -2.53
C GLN A 61 -35.61 2.11 -3.76
N ASP A 62 -36.21 3.29 -3.71
CA ASP A 62 -36.99 3.87 -4.81
C ASP A 62 -36.07 4.44 -5.93
N GLU A 63 -34.78 4.63 -5.62
CA GLU A 63 -33.74 5.20 -6.51
C GLU A 63 -32.66 4.16 -6.86
N ARG A 64 -33.08 2.89 -6.99
CA ARG A 64 -32.17 1.74 -7.15
C ARG A 64 -31.21 1.89 -8.32
N GLN A 65 -31.67 2.38 -9.47
CA GLN A 65 -30.85 2.50 -10.68
C GLN A 65 -29.73 3.52 -10.49
N ARG A 66 -30.08 4.72 -9.99
CA ARG A 66 -29.13 5.80 -9.70
C ARG A 66 -28.14 5.43 -8.61
N THR A 67 -28.60 4.68 -7.60
CA THR A 67 -27.73 4.11 -6.56
C THR A 67 -26.70 3.14 -7.13
N LEU A 68 -27.11 2.25 -8.06
CA LEU A 68 -26.22 1.32 -8.73
C LEU A 68 -25.18 2.03 -9.61
N GLU A 69 -25.57 3.12 -10.28
CA GLU A 69 -24.66 3.97 -11.05
C GLU A 69 -23.59 4.62 -10.16
N LEU A 70 -23.98 5.18 -9.01
CA LEU A 70 -23.04 5.74 -8.04
C LEU A 70 -22.09 4.67 -7.48
N MET A 71 -22.59 3.46 -7.18
CA MET A 71 -21.73 2.34 -6.75
C MET A 71 -20.75 1.91 -7.84
N ARG A 72 -21.17 1.92 -9.12
CA ARG A 72 -20.28 1.68 -10.27
C ARG A 72 -19.21 2.77 -10.40
N GLY A 73 -19.54 4.00 -10.01
CA GLY A 73 -18.63 5.14 -9.83
C GLY A 73 -17.70 5.06 -8.61
N ARG A 74 -17.67 3.93 -7.89
CA ARG A 74 -16.86 3.67 -6.68
C ARG A 74 -17.26 4.44 -5.42
N TYR A 75 -18.43 5.07 -5.40
CA TYR A 75 -18.98 5.58 -4.13
C TYR A 75 -19.37 4.42 -3.24
N SER A 76 -18.88 4.41 -2.00
CA SER A 76 -19.28 3.44 -0.98
C SER A 76 -20.73 3.70 -0.55
N ARG A 77 -21.39 2.66 -0.03
CA ARG A 77 -22.75 2.78 0.51
C ARG A 77 -22.86 3.91 1.55
N THR A 78 -21.81 4.11 2.35
CA THR A 78 -21.72 5.18 3.36
C THR A 78 -21.68 6.58 2.73
N GLU A 79 -21.03 6.73 1.58
CA GLU A 79 -20.96 8.00 0.85
C GLU A 79 -22.29 8.31 0.15
N ILE A 80 -22.98 7.29 -0.34
CA ILE A 80 -24.27 7.44 -1.02
C ILE A 80 -25.36 7.89 -0.04
N VAL A 81 -25.40 7.31 1.17
CA VAL A 81 -26.37 7.69 2.22
C VAL A 81 -26.00 8.98 2.96
N ASN A 82 -24.97 9.70 2.52
CA ASN A 82 -24.57 10.98 3.11
C ASN A 82 -25.64 12.05 2.83
N PRO A 83 -26.04 12.89 3.81
CA PRO A 83 -27.03 13.95 3.61
C PRO A 83 -26.80 14.83 2.38
N ARG A 84 -25.53 15.20 2.10
CA ARG A 84 -25.19 16.05 0.94
C ARG A 84 -25.42 15.32 -0.37
N MET A 85 -25.13 14.02 -0.40
CA MET A 85 -25.32 13.18 -1.60
C MET A 85 -26.81 12.97 -1.85
N LEU A 86 -27.59 12.64 -0.82
CA LEU A 86 -29.04 12.51 -0.92
C LEU A 86 -29.71 13.81 -1.39
N GLN A 87 -29.26 14.96 -0.87
CA GLN A 87 -29.74 16.27 -1.31
C GLN A 87 -29.42 16.53 -2.79
N SER A 88 -28.22 16.15 -3.26
CA SER A 88 -27.85 16.25 -4.69
C SER A 88 -28.68 15.34 -5.59
N MET A 89 -29.26 14.27 -5.03
CA MET A 89 -30.19 13.38 -5.72
C MET A 89 -31.65 13.87 -5.66
N GLY A 90 -31.94 14.95 -4.94
CA GLY A 90 -33.30 15.45 -4.72
C GLY A 90 -34.08 14.70 -3.64
N ILE A 91 -33.41 13.85 -2.85
CA ILE A 91 -34.05 13.02 -1.81
C ILE A 91 -34.04 13.78 -0.48
N ALA A 92 -35.23 14.11 0.03
CA ALA A 92 -35.39 14.76 1.33
C ALA A 92 -35.18 13.74 2.46
N ALA A 93 -34.04 13.82 3.16
CA ALA A 93 -33.75 12.99 4.32
C ALA A 93 -33.82 13.81 5.61
N SER A 94 -34.39 13.23 6.68
CA SER A 94 -34.34 13.83 8.01
C SER A 94 -32.89 13.90 8.52
N THR A 95 -32.57 15.00 9.21
CA THR A 95 -31.25 15.22 9.82
C THR A 95 -31.38 15.08 11.32
N TRP A 96 -30.67 14.12 11.92
CA TRP A 96 -30.68 13.94 13.36
C TRP A 96 -29.57 14.79 13.99
N THR A 97 -29.87 15.42 15.11
CA THR A 97 -28.87 16.10 15.92
C THR A 97 -27.97 15.10 16.65
N ALA A 98 -26.88 15.58 17.26
CA ALA A 98 -26.05 14.72 18.10
C ALA A 98 -26.81 14.17 19.31
N THR A 99 -27.77 14.94 19.82
CA THR A 99 -28.67 14.55 20.90
C THR A 99 -29.62 13.46 20.43
N ASP A 100 -30.29 13.63 19.29
CA ASP A 100 -31.21 12.62 18.73
C ASP A 100 -30.55 11.25 18.55
N ARG A 101 -29.34 11.24 17.95
CA ARG A 101 -28.55 10.00 17.82
C ARG A 101 -28.21 9.37 19.16
N PHE A 102 -27.90 10.18 20.17
CA PHE A 102 -27.59 9.68 21.49
C PHE A 102 -28.84 9.09 22.16
N GLU A 103 -29.97 9.78 22.14
CA GLU A 103 -31.23 9.35 22.74
C GLU A 103 -31.74 8.05 22.09
N VAL A 104 -31.71 7.96 20.75
CA VAL A 104 -32.06 6.73 20.02
C VAL A 104 -31.14 5.58 20.39
N GLY A 105 -29.83 5.84 20.40
CA GLY A 105 -28.86 4.81 20.76
C GLY A 105 -28.95 4.35 22.20
N ALA A 106 -29.22 5.25 23.14
CA ALA A 106 -29.37 4.94 24.56
C ALA A 106 -30.61 4.07 24.81
N LEU A 107 -31.76 4.44 24.23
CA LEU A 107 -32.98 3.63 24.29
C LEU A 107 -32.75 2.21 23.77
N LEU A 108 -32.10 2.07 22.61
CA LEU A 108 -31.84 0.76 22.01
C LEU A 108 -30.83 -0.06 22.82
N LEU A 109 -29.86 0.60 23.44
CA LEU A 109 -28.87 -0.06 24.28
C LEU A 109 -29.49 -0.55 25.60
N ASP A 110 -30.39 0.22 26.20
CA ASP A 110 -31.21 -0.19 27.35
C ASP A 110 -32.08 -1.40 27.00
N LEU A 111 -32.71 -1.41 25.82
CA LEU A 111 -33.49 -2.54 25.35
C LEU A 111 -32.63 -3.79 25.13
N VAL A 112 -31.43 -3.65 24.57
CA VAL A 112 -30.51 -4.80 24.41
C VAL A 112 -30.08 -5.33 25.78
N ALA A 113 -29.73 -4.47 26.73
CA ALA A 113 -29.35 -4.88 28.08
C ALA A 113 -30.52 -5.51 28.87
N GLY A 114 -31.75 -5.04 28.65
CA GLY A 114 -32.94 -5.54 29.35
C GLY A 114 -33.57 -6.80 28.73
N ALA A 115 -33.43 -6.97 27.40
CA ALA A 115 -34.05 -8.09 26.68
C ALA A 115 -33.08 -9.22 26.33
N THR A 116 -31.77 -9.03 26.51
CA THR A 116 -30.75 -10.03 26.19
C THR A 116 -29.76 -10.21 27.33
N GLU A 117 -29.08 -11.35 27.37
CA GLU A 117 -27.94 -11.58 28.27
C GLU A 117 -26.59 -11.18 27.64
N LEU A 118 -26.57 -10.33 26.61
CA LEU A 118 -25.34 -9.99 25.89
C LEU A 118 -24.46 -9.01 26.68
N ILE A 119 -25.08 -7.96 27.22
CA ILE A 119 -24.39 -6.85 27.86
C ILE A 119 -25.09 -6.43 29.15
N GLU A 120 -24.33 -5.82 30.05
CA GLU A 120 -24.81 -5.17 31.27
C GLU A 120 -24.37 -3.70 31.30
N LEU A 121 -25.22 -2.83 31.86
CA LEU A 121 -24.94 -1.41 32.07
C LEU A 121 -24.51 -1.20 33.52
N VAL A 122 -23.22 -0.92 33.72
CA VAL A 122 -22.61 -0.81 35.05
C VAL A 122 -22.33 0.65 35.38
N PRO A 123 -22.90 1.21 36.46
CA PRO A 123 -22.52 2.52 36.95
C PRO A 123 -21.12 2.48 37.54
N VAL A 124 -20.25 3.37 37.06
CA VAL A 124 -18.88 3.51 37.54
C VAL A 124 -18.62 4.93 38.01
N THR A 125 -17.83 5.06 39.07
CA THR A 125 -17.37 6.35 39.58
C THR A 125 -15.93 6.57 39.14
N ARG A 126 -15.68 7.59 38.31
CA ARG A 126 -14.33 8.00 37.90
C ARG A 126 -14.05 9.38 38.49
N GLY A 127 -13.34 9.40 39.63
CA GLY A 127 -13.13 10.63 40.40
C GLY A 127 -14.45 11.18 40.95
N LYS A 128 -14.77 12.45 40.68
CA LYS A 128 -16.04 13.09 41.11
C LYS A 128 -17.22 12.85 40.16
N ARG A 129 -17.04 12.14 39.05
CA ARG A 129 -18.08 11.94 38.02
C ARG A 129 -18.61 10.51 38.01
N ARG A 130 -19.93 10.37 38.00
CA ARG A 130 -20.62 9.10 37.68
C ARG A 130 -20.72 8.94 36.16
N ALA A 131 -20.41 7.75 35.68
CA ALA A 131 -20.53 7.36 34.28
C ALA A 131 -21.15 5.96 34.17
N LEU A 132 -21.69 5.62 33.01
CA LEU A 132 -22.16 4.27 32.70
C LEU A 132 -21.16 3.60 31.76
N GLU A 133 -20.80 2.36 32.09
CA GLU A 133 -20.02 1.46 31.26
C GLU A 133 -20.91 0.34 30.74
N VAL A 134 -20.61 -0.12 29.53
CA VAL A 134 -21.21 -1.28 28.89
C VAL A 134 -20.20 -2.39 28.97
N ARG A 135 -20.59 -3.53 29.54
CA ARG A 135 -19.73 -4.70 29.71
C ARG A 135 -20.43 -5.94 29.15
N PRO A 136 -19.68 -6.93 28.61
CA PRO A 136 -20.26 -8.25 28.36
C PRO A 136 -20.69 -8.88 29.69
N THR A 137 -21.80 -9.60 29.69
CA THR A 137 -22.19 -10.42 30.86
C THR A 137 -21.20 -11.57 31.08
N ALA A 138 -21.24 -12.20 32.26
CA ALA A 138 -20.40 -13.36 32.56
C ALA A 138 -20.63 -14.52 31.58
N ALA A 139 -21.87 -14.78 31.18
CA ALA A 139 -22.22 -15.80 30.19
C ALA A 139 -21.63 -15.47 28.81
N THR A 140 -21.77 -14.22 28.37
CA THR A 140 -21.18 -13.75 27.10
C THR A 140 -19.65 -13.82 27.14
N GLN A 141 -19.03 -13.47 28.28
CA GLN A 141 -17.58 -13.55 28.44
C GLN A 141 -17.09 -15.01 28.43
N ALA A 142 -17.85 -15.94 28.98
CA ALA A 142 -17.56 -17.37 28.89
C ALA A 142 -17.64 -17.87 27.44
N VAL A 143 -18.65 -17.45 26.67
CA VAL A 143 -18.78 -17.77 25.22
C VAL A 143 -17.61 -17.17 24.43
N ILE A 144 -17.23 -15.91 24.66
CA ILE A 144 -16.08 -15.27 24.02
C ILE A 144 -14.78 -16.02 24.34
N LYS A 145 -14.63 -16.51 25.58
CA LYS A 145 -13.44 -17.26 26.01
C LYS A 145 -13.42 -18.69 25.45
N ALA A 146 -14.57 -19.35 25.34
CA ALA A 146 -14.71 -20.69 24.79
C ALA A 146 -14.70 -20.71 23.26
N SER A 147 -15.08 -19.61 22.62
CA SER A 147 -15.13 -19.41 21.17
C SER A 147 -14.47 -18.06 20.83
N PRO A 148 -13.14 -17.91 21.04
CA PRO A 148 -12.45 -16.69 20.69
C PRO A 148 -12.71 -16.40 19.21
N HIS A 149 -13.23 -15.20 18.89
CA HIS A 149 -13.50 -14.80 17.52
C HIS A 149 -12.24 -14.95 16.65
N ARG A 150 -12.15 -16.08 15.97
CA ARG A 150 -11.23 -16.32 14.87
C ARG A 150 -11.97 -17.14 13.80
N GLN A 151 -12.72 -16.45 12.96
CA GLN A 151 -12.17 -16.44 11.61
C GLN A 151 -10.98 -15.48 11.67
N LEU A 152 -9.79 -16.01 11.98
CA LEU A 152 -8.64 -15.37 11.36
C LEU A 152 -9.00 -15.36 9.89
N PRO A 153 -8.99 -14.21 9.19
CA PRO A 153 -8.90 -14.30 7.74
C PRO A 153 -7.74 -15.27 7.47
N ALA A 154 -8.00 -16.33 6.70
CA ALA A 154 -7.00 -17.36 6.43
C ALA A 154 -5.66 -16.67 6.17
N LYS A 155 -4.64 -17.05 6.94
CA LYS A 155 -3.31 -16.46 6.82
C LYS A 155 -2.93 -16.58 5.35
N ARG A 156 -2.74 -15.45 4.66
CA ARG A 156 -2.43 -15.44 3.22
C ARG A 156 -0.93 -15.61 3.02
N SER A 157 -0.38 -16.62 3.68
CA SER A 157 0.97 -17.10 3.52
C SER A 157 1.01 -18.14 2.40
N PRO A 158 2.19 -18.40 1.82
CA PRO A 158 2.36 -19.41 0.78
C PRO A 158 1.73 -20.76 1.15
N MET A 159 1.29 -21.49 0.13
CA MET A 159 0.69 -22.81 0.31
C MET A 159 1.79 -23.85 0.52
N LEU A 160 1.58 -24.80 1.43
CA LEU A 160 2.45 -25.97 1.63
C LEU A 160 2.14 -27.15 0.69
N VAL A 161 1.15 -26.97 -0.19
CA VAL A 161 0.77 -27.92 -1.23
C VAL A 161 0.51 -27.16 -2.53
N PRO A 162 0.63 -27.82 -3.69
CA PRO A 162 0.32 -27.19 -4.97
C PRO A 162 -1.08 -26.55 -5.01
N PRO A 163 -1.24 -25.34 -5.57
CA PRO A 163 -2.54 -24.70 -5.71
C PRO A 163 -3.42 -25.50 -6.67
N ARG A 164 -4.74 -25.38 -6.51
CA ARG A 164 -5.69 -26.00 -7.43
C ARG A 164 -5.52 -25.40 -8.84
N PRO A 165 -5.35 -26.21 -9.88
CA PRO A 165 -5.27 -25.70 -11.24
C PRO A 165 -6.55 -24.94 -11.62
N TRP A 166 -6.38 -23.87 -12.38
CA TRP A 166 -7.48 -23.16 -13.01
C TRP A 166 -7.90 -23.89 -14.28
N HIS A 167 -9.15 -24.34 -14.31
CA HIS A 167 -9.80 -24.92 -15.50
C HIS A 167 -10.84 -23.98 -16.12
N SER A 168 -11.24 -22.95 -15.38
CA SER A 168 -12.13 -21.87 -15.80
C SER A 168 -11.79 -20.60 -15.00
N LEU A 169 -12.60 -19.55 -15.12
CA LEU A 169 -12.45 -18.33 -14.32
C LEU A 169 -12.62 -18.55 -12.83
N ASP A 170 -13.25 -19.64 -12.40
CA ASP A 170 -13.62 -19.91 -11.01
C ASP A 170 -13.01 -21.24 -10.54
N GLY A 171 -12.80 -21.37 -9.22
CA GLY A 171 -12.50 -22.66 -8.58
C GLY A 171 -11.04 -23.14 -8.63
N GLY A 172 -10.10 -22.36 -9.20
CA GLY A 172 -8.66 -22.59 -9.09
C GLY A 172 -7.98 -21.74 -8.01
N GLY A 173 -6.67 -21.85 -7.85
CA GLY A 173 -5.89 -21.11 -6.85
C GLY A 173 -5.88 -21.79 -5.48
N HIS A 174 -6.26 -21.07 -4.42
CA HIS A 174 -6.30 -21.65 -3.07
C HIS A 174 -7.27 -22.84 -2.94
N LEU A 175 -7.01 -23.71 -1.97
CA LEU A 175 -7.97 -24.73 -1.55
C LEU A 175 -9.22 -24.04 -0.99
N GLY A 176 -10.36 -24.17 -1.67
CA GLY A 176 -11.59 -23.47 -1.32
C GLY A 176 -11.68 -22.03 -1.82
N ASN A 177 -10.91 -21.65 -2.85
CA ASN A 177 -10.99 -20.33 -3.44
C ASN A 177 -12.38 -20.04 -4.04
N THR A 178 -12.96 -18.90 -3.64
CA THR A 178 -14.22 -18.38 -4.18
C THR A 178 -14.01 -17.18 -5.11
N ARG A 179 -12.77 -16.74 -5.30
CA ARG A 179 -12.42 -15.63 -6.18
C ARG A 179 -12.19 -16.11 -7.61
N GLN A 180 -12.43 -15.18 -8.53
CA GLN A 180 -12.12 -15.38 -9.94
C GLN A 180 -10.62 -15.25 -10.20
N LEU A 181 -10.13 -15.99 -11.19
CA LEU A 181 -8.76 -15.83 -11.70
C LEU A 181 -8.54 -14.40 -12.15
N ILE A 182 -9.48 -13.82 -12.90
CA ILE A 182 -9.35 -12.48 -13.49
C ILE A 182 -10.48 -11.61 -12.96
N VAL A 183 -10.12 -10.50 -12.32
CA VAL A 183 -11.11 -9.52 -11.84
C VAL A 183 -11.93 -9.00 -13.02
N ARG A 184 -13.25 -9.16 -12.97
CA ARG A 184 -14.20 -8.80 -14.06
C ARG A 184 -13.97 -9.57 -15.38
N GLY A 185 -13.35 -10.75 -15.32
CA GLY A 185 -12.99 -11.54 -16.51
C GLY A 185 -14.12 -12.31 -17.19
N ARG A 186 -15.39 -12.21 -16.75
CA ARG A 186 -16.51 -13.03 -17.28
C ARG A 186 -16.80 -12.87 -18.78
N HIS A 187 -16.28 -11.82 -19.40
CA HIS A 187 -16.38 -11.58 -20.84
C HIS A 187 -15.36 -12.39 -21.65
N LEU A 188 -14.32 -12.94 -21.01
CA LEU A 188 -13.30 -13.76 -21.66
C LEU A 188 -13.79 -15.20 -21.83
N ALA A 189 -13.60 -15.76 -23.02
CA ALA A 189 -13.97 -17.13 -23.35
C ALA A 189 -13.00 -17.76 -24.35
N GLY A 190 -13.11 -19.08 -24.56
CA GLY A 190 -12.37 -19.81 -25.58
C GLY A 190 -10.85 -19.66 -25.45
N ALA A 191 -10.20 -19.32 -26.57
CA ALA A 191 -8.74 -19.24 -26.68
C ALA A 191 -8.11 -18.17 -25.79
N GLU A 192 -8.76 -17.02 -25.61
CA GLU A 192 -8.23 -15.92 -24.78
C GLU A 192 -8.11 -16.34 -23.32
N LEU A 193 -9.17 -16.96 -22.78
CA LEU A 193 -9.16 -17.50 -21.43
C LEU A 193 -8.13 -18.63 -21.30
N ALA A 194 -8.02 -19.52 -22.29
CA ALA A 194 -7.08 -20.64 -22.26
C ALA A 194 -5.62 -20.20 -22.05
N ILE A 195 -5.19 -19.12 -22.69
CA ILE A 195 -3.84 -18.55 -22.50
C ILE A 195 -3.64 -18.10 -21.05
N GLN A 196 -4.62 -17.38 -20.47
CA GLN A 196 -4.54 -16.90 -19.09
C GLN A 196 -4.49 -18.06 -18.09
N LEU A 197 -5.30 -19.10 -18.31
CA LEU A 197 -5.30 -20.33 -17.50
C LEU A 197 -3.94 -21.03 -17.56
N GLN A 198 -3.35 -21.15 -18.76
CA GLN A 198 -2.04 -21.76 -18.95
C GLN A 198 -0.95 -21.01 -18.19
N VAL A 199 -0.91 -19.67 -18.33
CA VAL A 199 0.06 -18.82 -17.62
C VAL A 199 -0.10 -18.95 -16.10
N ALA A 200 -1.32 -18.84 -15.58
CA ALA A 200 -1.58 -18.99 -14.15
C ALA A 200 -1.12 -20.36 -13.64
N ASN A 201 -1.51 -21.44 -14.33
CA ASN A 201 -1.16 -22.80 -13.94
C ASN A 201 0.35 -23.07 -14.01
N GLN A 202 1.05 -22.51 -15.00
CA GLN A 202 2.50 -22.65 -15.11
C GLN A 202 3.21 -21.99 -13.93
N LEU A 203 2.76 -20.80 -13.52
CA LEU A 203 3.30 -20.12 -12.35
C LEU A 203 2.97 -20.85 -11.05
N GLN A 204 1.73 -21.36 -10.90
CA GLN A 204 1.30 -22.11 -9.71
C GLN A 204 2.07 -23.42 -9.48
N ARG A 205 2.61 -24.03 -10.54
CA ARG A 205 3.44 -25.25 -10.44
C ARG A 205 4.82 -24.99 -9.85
N GLN A 206 5.29 -23.76 -9.88
CA GLN A 206 6.62 -23.42 -9.38
C GLN A 206 6.66 -23.57 -7.86
N VAL A 207 7.62 -24.36 -7.39
CA VAL A 207 7.92 -24.52 -5.97
C VAL A 207 9.11 -23.63 -5.61
N LEU A 208 8.98 -22.91 -4.50
CA LEU A 208 10.07 -22.18 -3.85
C LEU A 208 10.28 -22.76 -2.44
N THR A 209 11.43 -22.51 -1.84
CA THR A 209 11.70 -22.88 -0.44
C THR A 209 11.99 -21.64 0.37
N VAL A 210 11.50 -21.59 1.61
CA VAL A 210 11.86 -20.52 2.57
C VAL A 210 13.18 -20.90 3.24
N ASP A 211 14.22 -20.11 3.02
CA ASP A 211 15.59 -20.36 3.49
C ASP A 211 15.74 -20.12 4.99
N PRO A 212 15.93 -21.18 5.83
CA PRO A 212 16.03 -21.03 7.28
C PRO A 212 17.14 -20.08 7.73
N TRP A 213 18.26 -20.04 7.00
CA TRP A 213 19.40 -19.18 7.35
C TRP A 213 19.05 -17.71 7.22
N MET A 214 18.39 -17.32 6.12
CA MET A 214 17.96 -15.94 5.92
C MET A 214 16.89 -15.54 6.94
N VAL A 215 15.97 -16.46 7.26
CA VAL A 215 14.95 -16.23 8.29
C VAL A 215 15.59 -15.96 9.65
N ALA A 216 16.56 -16.78 10.08
CA ALA A 216 17.25 -16.60 11.35
C ALA A 216 17.95 -15.23 11.45
N ILE A 217 18.65 -14.80 10.40
CA ILE A 217 19.34 -13.50 10.35
C ILE A 217 18.33 -12.35 10.41
N GLN A 218 17.25 -12.42 9.63
CA GLN A 218 16.20 -11.40 9.65
C GLN A 218 15.51 -11.30 11.01
N GLN A 219 15.23 -12.45 11.64
CA GLN A 219 14.59 -12.51 12.96
C GLN A 219 15.49 -11.92 14.04
N GLN A 220 16.78 -12.27 14.04
CA GLN A 220 17.75 -11.71 14.97
C GLN A 220 17.90 -10.20 14.78
N ALA A 221 18.09 -9.75 13.53
CA ALA A 221 18.20 -8.32 13.21
C ALA A 221 16.96 -7.52 13.66
N TRP A 222 15.77 -8.07 13.44
CA TRP A 222 14.54 -7.44 13.90
C TRP A 222 14.47 -7.41 15.42
N ASN A 223 14.81 -8.52 16.08
CA ASN A 223 14.72 -8.65 17.52
C ASN A 223 15.65 -7.69 18.26
N GLU A 224 16.87 -7.52 17.75
CA GLU A 224 17.89 -6.58 18.25
C GLU A 224 17.62 -5.13 17.85
N GLY A 225 16.60 -4.86 17.02
CA GLY A 225 16.25 -3.51 16.59
C GLY A 225 17.24 -2.90 15.61
N LEU A 226 17.97 -3.72 14.84
CA LEU A 226 18.94 -3.27 13.86
C LEU A 226 18.24 -2.53 12.72
N ALA A 227 18.88 -1.46 12.22
CA ALA A 227 18.34 -0.61 11.17
C ALA A 227 18.50 -1.23 9.76
N LEU A 228 17.94 -2.42 9.58
CA LEU A 228 17.90 -3.20 8.32
C LEU A 228 16.48 -3.35 7.74
N PHE A 229 15.49 -2.80 8.44
CA PHE A 229 14.10 -2.73 8.01
C PHE A 229 13.67 -1.26 7.85
N PRO A 230 12.60 -0.97 7.10
CA PRO A 230 12.15 0.42 6.87
C PRO A 230 11.74 1.19 8.13
N VAL A 231 11.57 0.50 9.26
CA VAL A 231 11.18 1.04 10.56
C VAL A 231 11.87 0.22 11.66
N ALA A 232 12.17 0.84 12.79
CA ALA A 232 12.65 0.12 13.97
C ALA A 232 11.53 -0.75 14.58
N ARG A 233 11.91 -1.84 15.26
CA ARG A 233 10.97 -2.75 15.94
C ARG A 233 10.18 -2.05 17.04
N ASN A 234 10.87 -1.25 17.84
CA ASN A 234 10.27 -0.46 18.91
C ASN A 234 10.24 1.01 18.49
N PRO A 235 9.18 1.76 18.85
CA PRO A 235 9.19 3.21 18.70
C PRO A 235 10.36 3.84 19.46
N PRO A 236 10.82 5.04 19.05
CA PRO A 236 11.81 5.80 19.81
C PRO A 236 11.40 5.95 21.28
N GLU A 237 12.34 5.72 22.18
CA GLU A 237 12.13 5.95 23.61
C GLU A 237 12.05 7.45 23.89
N VAL A 238 11.04 7.83 24.68
CA VAL A 238 10.88 9.19 25.15
C VAL A 238 11.53 9.29 26.53
N PRO A 239 12.59 10.09 26.71
CA PRO A 239 13.24 10.23 28.00
C PRO A 239 12.30 10.86 29.04
N PRO A 240 12.57 10.72 30.35
CA PRO A 240 11.82 11.41 31.39
C PRO A 240 11.76 12.92 31.14
N ARG A 241 10.64 13.54 31.51
CA ARG A 241 10.47 14.98 31.35
C ARG A 241 11.53 15.72 32.18
N PRO A 242 12.34 16.60 31.58
CA PRO A 242 13.35 17.36 32.32
C PRO A 242 12.68 18.33 33.30
N GLN A 243 13.36 18.61 34.42
CA GLN A 243 12.93 19.64 35.37
C GLN A 243 13.34 21.02 34.82
N GLY A 244 12.42 22.00 34.84
CA GLY A 244 12.65 23.35 34.33
C GLY A 244 12.28 23.57 32.84
N GLY A 245 12.59 24.75 32.33
CA GLY A 245 12.36 25.15 30.92
C GLY A 245 13.64 25.12 30.07
N GLY A 246 13.61 25.73 28.88
CA GLY A 246 14.81 25.93 28.06
C GLY A 246 15.08 24.84 27.01
N GLN A 247 16.35 24.65 26.65
CA GLN A 247 16.76 23.74 25.56
C GLN A 247 16.42 22.27 25.84
N ALA A 248 16.60 21.80 27.07
CA ALA A 248 16.27 20.43 27.46
C ALA A 248 14.78 20.13 27.31
N MET A 249 13.89 21.05 27.71
CA MET A 249 12.45 20.91 27.51
C MET A 249 12.06 20.92 26.02
N ARG A 250 12.72 21.74 25.19
CA ARG A 250 12.51 21.76 23.73
C ARG A 250 12.89 20.42 23.09
N GLN A 251 14.09 19.92 23.37
CA GLN A 251 14.56 18.60 22.89
C GLN A 251 13.65 17.46 23.38
N TRP A 252 13.13 17.55 24.60
CA TRP A 252 12.18 16.58 25.12
C TRP A 252 10.85 16.62 24.35
N LEU A 253 10.31 17.81 24.06
CA LEU A 253 9.10 17.98 23.26
C LEU A 253 9.29 17.47 21.82
N GLU A 254 10.45 17.73 21.21
CA GLU A 254 10.83 17.20 19.88
C GLU A 254 10.80 15.66 19.89
N ARG A 255 11.49 15.02 20.84
CA ARG A 255 11.47 13.55 20.99
C ARG A 255 10.06 13.00 21.26
N CYS A 256 9.24 13.70 22.05
CA CYS A 256 7.84 13.33 22.26
C CYS A 256 7.04 13.34 20.95
N ASN A 257 7.23 14.39 20.14
CA ASN A 257 6.56 14.54 18.85
C ASN A 257 7.04 13.48 17.86
N GLU A 258 8.35 13.25 17.76
CA GLU A 258 8.93 12.19 16.93
C GLU A 258 8.36 10.81 17.27
N ALA A 259 8.37 10.43 18.56
CA ALA A 259 7.84 9.15 19.01
C ALA A 259 6.32 9.04 18.76
N ARG A 260 5.58 10.14 18.91
CA ARG A 260 4.13 10.18 18.62
C ARG A 260 3.85 10.00 17.13
N GLU A 261 4.55 10.71 16.28
CA GLU A 261 4.40 10.60 14.83
C GLU A 261 4.84 9.23 14.31
N ASP A 262 5.94 8.69 14.83
CA ASP A 262 6.39 7.34 14.51
C ASP A 262 5.35 6.28 14.93
N ARG A 263 4.75 6.40 16.12
CA ARG A 263 3.65 5.50 16.54
C ARG A 263 2.44 5.61 15.61
N ARG A 264 2.09 6.82 15.16
CA ARG A 264 0.95 7.08 14.28
C ARG A 264 1.17 6.55 12.86
N LEU A 265 2.35 6.79 12.28
CA LEU A 265 2.65 6.54 10.87
C LEU A 265 3.20 5.12 10.61
N ASN A 266 3.94 4.55 11.56
CA ASN A 266 4.72 3.34 11.32
C ASN A 266 4.18 2.08 12.01
N LEU A 267 3.12 2.17 12.84
CA LEU A 267 2.50 1.00 13.47
C LEU A 267 2.11 -0.08 12.46
N GLY A 268 1.46 0.29 11.36
CA GLY A 268 1.06 -0.66 10.32
C GLY A 268 2.24 -1.37 9.66
N LYS A 269 3.36 -0.65 9.45
CA LYS A 269 4.59 -1.23 8.89
C LYS A 269 5.23 -2.22 9.86
N ARG A 270 5.34 -1.88 11.15
CA ARG A 270 5.88 -2.79 12.18
C ARG A 270 5.05 -4.07 12.29
N VAL A 271 3.72 -3.93 12.34
CA VAL A 271 2.81 -5.09 12.38
C VAL A 271 2.96 -5.97 11.14
N ARG A 272 3.11 -5.37 9.94
CA ARG A 272 3.35 -6.13 8.71
C ARG A 272 4.68 -6.88 8.76
N ILE A 273 5.77 -6.23 9.18
CA ILE A 273 7.09 -6.86 9.27
C ILE A 273 7.04 -8.03 10.26
N GLN A 274 6.52 -7.81 11.48
CA GLN A 274 6.42 -8.85 12.49
C GLN A 274 5.62 -10.06 11.97
N ARG A 275 4.44 -9.84 11.39
CA ARG A 275 3.63 -10.94 10.83
C ARG A 275 4.35 -11.70 9.71
N ALA A 276 5.07 -10.98 8.85
CA ALA A 276 5.84 -11.61 7.80
C ALA A 276 6.97 -12.46 8.37
N LEU A 277 7.69 -11.98 9.39
CA LEU A 277 8.74 -12.74 10.07
C LEU A 277 8.18 -13.98 10.79
N ASP A 278 7.06 -13.85 11.52
CA ASP A 278 6.40 -14.98 12.16
C ASP A 278 5.98 -16.04 11.10
N ALA A 279 5.48 -15.60 9.95
CA ALA A 279 5.16 -16.49 8.83
C ALA A 279 6.39 -17.14 8.19
N MET A 280 7.51 -16.42 8.11
CA MET A 280 8.76 -16.96 7.60
C MET A 280 9.33 -18.04 8.53
N GLU A 281 9.26 -17.83 9.84
CA GLU A 281 9.69 -18.79 10.85
C GLU A 281 8.86 -20.08 10.78
N GLU A 282 7.53 -19.96 10.70
CA GLU A 282 6.63 -21.12 10.52
C GLU A 282 6.91 -21.91 9.23
N LEU A 283 7.34 -21.23 8.16
CA LEU A 283 7.59 -21.83 6.85
C LEU A 283 9.05 -22.23 6.62
N ALA A 284 9.95 -21.97 7.58
CA ALA A 284 11.38 -22.18 7.38
C ALA A 284 11.68 -23.64 6.97
N GLY A 285 12.37 -23.78 5.83
CA GLY A 285 12.74 -25.07 5.25
C GLY A 285 11.62 -25.77 4.48
N GLN A 286 10.40 -25.22 4.48
CA GLN A 286 9.26 -25.83 3.81
C GLN A 286 9.21 -25.46 2.32
N PRO A 287 8.84 -26.42 1.44
CA PRO A 287 8.46 -26.11 0.08
C PRO A 287 7.14 -25.34 0.06
N CYS A 288 7.09 -24.30 -0.76
CA CYS A 288 6.02 -23.34 -0.82
C CYS A 288 5.57 -23.11 -2.26
N TRP A 289 4.25 -23.02 -2.44
CA TRP A 289 3.61 -22.70 -3.71
C TRP A 289 2.76 -21.43 -3.62
N PHE A 290 2.62 -20.77 -4.76
CA PHE A 290 1.91 -19.49 -4.86
C PHE A 290 0.67 -19.63 -5.74
N ALA A 291 -0.49 -19.30 -5.19
CA ALA A 291 -1.71 -19.11 -6.00
C ALA A 291 -1.65 -17.73 -6.66
N TYR A 292 -2.16 -17.61 -7.87
CA TYR A 292 -2.14 -16.38 -8.64
C TYR A 292 -3.54 -15.91 -9.03
N GLU A 293 -3.74 -14.60 -9.00
CA GLU A 293 -4.94 -13.88 -9.42
C GLU A 293 -4.51 -12.71 -10.32
N PHE A 294 -5.31 -12.37 -11.32
CA PHE A 294 -5.03 -11.33 -12.29
C PHE A 294 -5.98 -10.14 -12.03
N ASP A 295 -5.46 -8.92 -12.15
CA ASP A 295 -6.34 -7.75 -12.17
C ASP A 295 -7.16 -7.68 -13.46
N TRP A 296 -8.06 -6.70 -13.55
CA TRP A 296 -8.92 -6.51 -14.73
C TRP A 296 -8.15 -6.12 -16.01
N ARG A 297 -6.85 -5.79 -15.89
CA ARG A 297 -5.95 -5.49 -17.01
C ARG A 297 -5.08 -6.69 -17.39
N GLY A 298 -5.22 -7.82 -16.69
CA GLY A 298 -4.42 -9.03 -16.89
C GLY A 298 -3.07 -9.04 -16.15
N ARG A 299 -2.78 -8.08 -15.26
CA ARG A 299 -1.54 -8.12 -14.46
C ARG A 299 -1.63 -9.21 -13.42
N ILE A 300 -0.55 -9.99 -13.31
CA ILE A 300 -0.49 -11.19 -12.49
C ILE A 300 -0.01 -10.86 -11.08
N TYR A 301 -0.77 -11.26 -10.07
CA TYR A 301 -0.48 -11.05 -8.66
C TYR A 301 -0.49 -12.38 -7.90
N THR A 302 0.39 -12.51 -6.91
CA THR A 302 0.21 -13.57 -5.91
C THR A 302 -1.04 -13.27 -5.10
N ALA A 303 -1.87 -14.28 -4.86
CA ALA A 303 -3.03 -14.18 -3.97
C ALA A 303 -2.62 -14.06 -2.48
N HIS A 304 -1.33 -14.26 -2.20
CA HIS A 304 -0.64 -14.18 -0.91
C HIS A 304 -0.26 -12.75 -0.52
N ARG A 305 -0.22 -12.47 0.79
CA ARG A 305 0.08 -11.14 1.37
C ARG A 305 1.41 -11.07 2.10
N GLU A 306 1.89 -12.20 2.60
CA GLU A 306 3.11 -12.34 3.37
C GLU A 306 3.98 -13.40 2.69
N VAL A 307 5.30 -13.29 2.84
CA VAL A 307 6.30 -14.24 2.29
C VAL A 307 6.12 -14.46 0.79
N THR A 308 6.02 -13.38 0.02
CA THR A 308 5.81 -13.45 -1.44
C THR A 308 6.99 -12.90 -2.23
N HIS A 309 7.26 -13.53 -3.38
CA HIS A 309 8.27 -13.06 -4.34
C HIS A 309 7.90 -11.72 -5.01
N GLN A 310 6.67 -11.24 -4.82
CA GLN A 310 6.22 -9.89 -5.19
C GLN A 310 6.21 -8.91 -4.01
N GLY A 311 6.67 -9.35 -2.84
CA GLY A 311 6.70 -8.58 -1.59
C GLY A 311 7.83 -7.54 -1.53
N PRO A 312 8.09 -6.97 -0.35
CA PRO A 312 9.28 -6.17 -0.07
C PRO A 312 10.56 -7.03 -0.07
N ASP A 313 11.73 -6.36 -0.03
CA ASP A 313 13.06 -6.97 -0.10
C ASP A 313 13.26 -8.15 0.87
N TRP A 314 12.91 -7.98 2.15
CA TRP A 314 13.05 -9.03 3.18
C TRP A 314 12.18 -10.27 2.89
N GLU A 315 10.97 -10.10 2.32
CA GLU A 315 10.11 -11.21 1.89
C GLU A 315 10.63 -11.91 0.63
N LYS A 316 11.28 -11.18 -0.27
CA LYS A 316 11.86 -11.76 -1.50
C LYS A 316 13.14 -12.54 -1.24
N ALA A 317 13.95 -12.09 -0.28
CA ALA A 317 15.27 -12.62 0.02
C ALA A 317 15.24 -13.98 0.74
N VAL A 318 14.15 -14.31 1.44
CA VAL A 318 13.99 -15.63 2.07
C VAL A 318 13.61 -16.72 1.07
N LEU A 319 13.11 -16.37 -0.12
CA LEU A 319 12.64 -17.33 -1.10
C LEU A 319 13.76 -17.80 -2.02
N GLN A 320 13.95 -19.11 -2.10
CA GLN A 320 14.89 -19.78 -2.99
C GLN A 320 14.17 -20.58 -4.07
N LEU A 321 14.73 -20.58 -5.27
CA LEU A 321 14.39 -21.54 -6.33
C LEU A 321 14.91 -22.95 -5.95
N PRO A 322 14.41 -24.01 -6.60
CA PRO A 322 14.98 -25.35 -6.45
C PRO A 322 16.49 -25.32 -6.73
N ALA A 323 17.28 -25.62 -5.70
CA ALA A 323 18.73 -25.47 -5.74
C ALA A 323 19.36 -26.51 -6.68
N LYS A 324 20.33 -26.07 -7.48
CA LYS A 324 21.06 -26.92 -8.45
C LYS A 324 22.54 -26.54 -8.48
N PRO A 325 23.43 -27.46 -8.85
CA PRO A 325 24.82 -27.11 -9.15
C PRO A 325 24.87 -25.98 -10.18
N THR A 326 25.73 -25.01 -9.94
CA THR A 326 25.81 -23.77 -10.72
C THR A 326 27.12 -23.75 -11.50
N ASP A 327 27.04 -23.56 -12.81
CA ASP A 327 28.20 -23.41 -13.67
C ASP A 327 28.82 -22.00 -13.56
N GLU A 328 29.95 -21.78 -14.23
CA GLU A 328 30.61 -20.47 -14.29
C GLU A 328 29.64 -19.38 -14.79
N THR A 329 28.77 -19.70 -15.76
CA THR A 329 27.78 -18.76 -16.29
C THR A 329 26.83 -18.28 -15.20
N GLY A 330 26.27 -19.21 -14.42
CA GLY A 330 25.40 -18.89 -13.30
C GLY A 330 26.13 -18.11 -12.21
N PHE A 331 27.39 -18.45 -11.92
CA PHE A 331 28.25 -17.70 -11.01
C PHE A 331 28.44 -16.24 -11.46
N GLU A 332 28.78 -16.03 -12.73
CA GLU A 332 28.88 -14.67 -13.27
C GLU A 332 27.56 -13.90 -13.19
N TRP A 333 26.41 -14.58 -13.35
CA TRP A 333 25.10 -13.95 -13.19
C TRP A 333 24.79 -13.58 -11.73
N MET A 334 25.23 -14.37 -10.75
CA MET A 334 25.17 -13.98 -9.34
C MET A 334 25.97 -12.71 -9.08
N LEU A 335 27.18 -12.61 -9.62
CA LEU A 335 28.02 -11.40 -9.50
C LEU A 335 27.34 -10.17 -10.14
N LYS A 336 26.77 -10.34 -11.35
CA LYS A 336 26.03 -9.27 -12.05
C LYS A 336 24.79 -8.84 -11.26
N ALA A 337 24.09 -9.79 -10.64
CA ALA A 337 22.91 -9.52 -9.81
C ALA A 337 23.27 -8.83 -8.50
N ALA A 338 24.35 -9.26 -7.84
CA ALA A 338 24.85 -8.63 -6.61
C ALA A 338 25.21 -7.16 -6.87
N ALA A 339 25.91 -6.88 -7.97
CA ALA A 339 26.16 -5.51 -8.40
C ALA A 339 24.86 -4.70 -8.58
N GLY A 340 23.83 -5.30 -9.18
CA GLY A 340 22.52 -4.67 -9.36
C GLY A 340 21.81 -4.34 -8.03
N HIS A 341 21.84 -5.26 -7.06
CA HIS A 341 21.25 -5.09 -5.73
C HIS A 341 22.08 -4.20 -4.80
N TRP A 342 23.38 -4.06 -5.06
CA TRP A 342 24.20 -2.99 -4.46
C TRP A 342 23.75 -1.60 -4.92
N GLY A 343 23.39 -1.49 -6.20
CA GLY A 343 23.00 -0.23 -6.84
C GLY A 343 23.88 0.15 -8.04
N ILE A 344 24.81 -0.72 -8.44
CA ILE A 344 25.66 -0.51 -9.61
C ILE A 344 24.81 -0.55 -10.88
N ARG A 345 24.90 0.57 -11.60
CA ARG A 345 24.30 0.75 -12.93
C ARG A 345 25.39 0.57 -13.98
N GLY A 346 24.98 0.22 -15.19
CA GLY A 346 25.90 0.00 -16.28
C GLY A 346 25.54 -1.24 -17.09
N SER A 347 26.45 -1.60 -17.98
CA SER A 347 26.43 -2.79 -18.80
C SER A 347 26.65 -4.04 -17.96
N TRP A 348 26.31 -5.21 -18.52
CA TRP A 348 26.58 -6.49 -17.88
C TRP A 348 28.08 -6.72 -17.62
N LYS A 349 28.95 -6.20 -18.50
CA LYS A 349 30.40 -6.27 -18.34
C LYS A 349 30.89 -5.46 -17.13
N GLU A 350 30.37 -4.25 -16.95
CA GLU A 350 30.72 -3.39 -15.80
C GLU A 350 30.23 -4.00 -14.48
N ARG A 351 29.00 -4.57 -14.48
CA ARG A 351 28.46 -5.27 -13.30
C ARG A 351 29.26 -6.52 -12.95
N LEU A 352 29.65 -7.31 -13.95
CA LEU A 352 30.51 -8.48 -13.75
C LEU A 352 31.87 -8.08 -13.19
N ARG A 353 32.50 -7.05 -13.78
CA ARG A 353 33.78 -6.51 -13.28
C ARG A 353 33.65 -6.09 -11.82
N TRP A 354 32.62 -5.30 -11.49
CA TRP A 354 32.37 -4.91 -10.11
C TRP A 354 32.24 -6.13 -9.18
N GLY A 355 31.48 -7.16 -9.56
CA GLY A 355 31.33 -8.35 -8.73
C GLY A 355 32.64 -9.11 -8.53
N ARG A 356 33.49 -9.20 -9.55
CA ARG A 356 34.84 -9.81 -9.44
C ARG A 356 35.75 -8.98 -8.54
N ASP A 357 35.77 -7.66 -8.70
CA ASP A 357 36.61 -6.74 -7.92
C ASP A 357 36.18 -6.69 -6.44
N ASN A 358 34.91 -7.02 -6.14
CA ASN A 358 34.33 -6.95 -4.80
C ASN A 358 34.06 -8.33 -4.19
N LEU A 359 34.71 -9.40 -4.67
CA LEU A 359 34.60 -10.72 -4.05
C LEU A 359 34.87 -10.71 -2.53
N PRO A 360 35.89 -10.00 -2.00
CA PRO A 360 36.10 -9.94 -0.54
C PRO A 360 34.94 -9.30 0.23
N LEU A 361 34.26 -8.32 -0.37
CA LEU A 361 33.07 -7.70 0.23
C LEU A 361 31.91 -8.72 0.25
N LEU A 362 31.69 -9.43 -0.87
CA LEU A 362 30.62 -10.41 -1.00
C LEU A 362 30.81 -11.59 -0.03
N THR A 363 32.01 -12.16 0.03
CA THR A 363 32.31 -13.26 0.95
C THR A 363 32.27 -12.80 2.40
N GLY A 364 32.87 -11.64 2.71
CA GLY A 364 32.89 -11.08 4.06
C GLY A 364 31.49 -10.78 4.61
N ALA A 365 30.57 -10.31 3.76
CA ALA A 365 29.17 -10.09 4.14
C ALA A 365 28.43 -11.41 4.43
N ALA A 366 28.74 -12.48 3.70
CA ALA A 366 28.10 -13.79 3.87
C ALA A 366 28.62 -14.57 5.09
N GLU A 367 29.91 -14.44 5.42
CA GLU A 367 30.54 -15.14 6.55
C GLU A 367 30.01 -14.69 7.92
N ALA A 368 29.78 -13.39 8.08
CA ALA A 368 29.40 -12.79 9.37
C ALA A 368 28.36 -11.66 9.17
N PRO A 369 27.14 -11.99 8.72
CA PRO A 369 26.17 -11.02 8.19
C PRO A 369 25.73 -9.96 9.21
N LEU A 370 25.60 -10.32 10.49
CA LEU A 370 25.18 -9.38 11.53
C LEU A 370 26.37 -8.66 12.19
N GLN A 371 27.55 -9.28 12.22
CA GLN A 371 28.75 -8.67 12.79
C GLN A 371 29.43 -7.70 11.80
N ARG A 372 29.24 -7.92 10.49
CA ARG A 372 29.82 -7.10 9.41
C ARG A 372 28.74 -6.43 8.56
N MET A 373 27.72 -5.88 9.20
CA MET A 373 26.59 -5.23 8.51
C MET A 373 27.03 -4.08 7.61
N GLU A 374 28.11 -3.38 7.95
CA GLU A 374 28.71 -2.31 7.15
C GLU A 374 29.07 -2.75 5.73
N LEU A 375 29.28 -4.05 5.49
CA LEU A 375 29.59 -4.57 4.16
C LEU A 375 28.36 -4.66 3.24
N TRP A 376 27.13 -4.57 3.76
CA TRP A 376 25.93 -4.84 2.96
C TRP A 376 24.68 -4.01 3.28
N ARG A 377 24.60 -3.38 4.46
CA ARG A 377 23.41 -2.63 4.91
C ARG A 377 23.04 -1.45 4.01
N ASP A 378 24.01 -0.87 3.33
CA ASP A 378 23.85 0.32 2.47
C ASP A 378 23.56 -0.05 1.00
N ALA A 379 23.43 -1.34 0.69
CA ALA A 379 23.00 -1.79 -0.61
C ALA A 379 21.58 -1.29 -0.92
N LYS A 380 21.28 -1.10 -2.23
CA LYS A 380 19.94 -0.70 -2.69
C LYS A 380 18.84 -1.66 -2.24
N ASP A 381 19.11 -2.97 -2.28
CA ASP A 381 18.20 -4.03 -1.84
C ASP A 381 18.98 -4.96 -0.87
N PRO A 382 19.15 -4.58 0.42
CA PRO A 382 20.10 -5.23 1.34
C PRO A 382 19.93 -6.73 1.50
N TRP A 383 18.71 -7.22 1.72
CA TRP A 383 18.48 -8.62 2.01
C TRP A 383 18.69 -9.50 0.78
N GLN A 384 18.24 -9.05 -0.40
CA GLN A 384 18.51 -9.75 -1.65
C GLN A 384 20.01 -9.69 -2.04
N PHE A 385 20.71 -8.61 -1.71
CA PHE A 385 22.17 -8.55 -1.87
C PHE A 385 22.87 -9.59 -0.98
N LEU A 386 22.47 -9.70 0.28
CA LEU A 386 22.99 -10.72 1.21
C LEU A 386 22.70 -12.16 0.73
N GLN A 387 21.50 -12.39 0.17
CA GLN A 387 21.14 -13.68 -0.42
C GLN A 387 22.13 -14.11 -1.52
N LEU A 388 22.55 -13.16 -2.37
CA LEU A 388 23.53 -13.39 -3.43
C LEU A 388 24.95 -13.51 -2.90
N CYS A 389 25.33 -12.73 -1.88
CA CYS A 389 26.61 -12.86 -1.18
C CYS A 389 26.82 -14.30 -0.69
N ARG A 390 25.78 -14.89 -0.08
CA ARG A 390 25.80 -16.29 0.35
C ARG A 390 25.96 -17.25 -0.83
N GLY A 391 25.22 -17.05 -1.91
CA GLY A 391 25.36 -17.87 -3.13
C GLY A 391 26.78 -17.82 -3.71
N VAL A 392 27.39 -16.64 -3.75
CA VAL A 392 28.78 -16.42 -4.19
C VAL A 392 29.77 -17.14 -3.28
N LEU A 393 29.64 -17.01 -1.96
CA LEU A 393 30.49 -17.71 -0.99
C LEU A 393 30.38 -19.23 -1.16
N SER A 394 29.16 -19.76 -1.25
CA SER A 394 28.92 -21.20 -1.43
C SER A 394 29.58 -21.74 -2.70
N TRP A 395 29.48 -21.02 -3.81
CA TRP A 395 30.10 -21.44 -5.07
C TRP A 395 31.64 -21.43 -5.01
N LEU A 396 32.23 -20.40 -4.38
CA LEU A 396 33.68 -20.30 -4.22
C LEU A 396 34.26 -21.40 -3.31
N GLN A 397 33.47 -21.87 -2.34
CA GLN A 397 33.84 -22.98 -1.47
C GLN A 397 33.71 -24.33 -2.18
N ASP A 398 32.63 -24.52 -2.94
CA ASP A 398 32.37 -25.72 -3.71
C ASP A 398 31.53 -25.39 -4.98
N PRO A 399 32.13 -25.44 -6.18
CA PRO A 399 31.39 -25.23 -7.43
C PRO A 399 30.29 -26.26 -7.70
N ALA A 400 30.30 -27.41 -7.02
CA ALA A 400 29.23 -28.41 -7.09
C ALA A 400 28.06 -28.11 -6.11
N ALA A 401 28.21 -27.11 -5.23
CA ALA A 401 27.21 -26.77 -4.25
C ALA A 401 25.86 -26.43 -4.90
N PRO A 402 24.74 -26.97 -4.38
CA PRO A 402 23.42 -26.63 -4.88
C PRO A 402 23.05 -25.20 -4.45
N ILE A 403 22.83 -24.31 -5.42
CA ILE A 403 22.50 -22.90 -5.18
C ILE A 403 21.11 -22.60 -5.73
N GLY A 404 20.27 -21.94 -4.91
CA GLY A 404 18.88 -21.62 -5.23
C GLY A 404 18.57 -20.11 -5.24
N CYS A 405 19.55 -19.23 -5.11
CA CYS A 405 19.29 -17.79 -5.06
C CYS A 405 18.69 -17.27 -6.39
N PRO A 406 17.54 -16.57 -6.40
CA PRO A 406 16.93 -16.10 -7.64
C PRO A 406 17.70 -14.93 -8.28
N ILE A 407 17.98 -15.03 -9.58
CA ILE A 407 18.44 -13.90 -10.39
C ILE A 407 17.23 -13.11 -10.89
N ARG A 408 17.07 -11.87 -10.41
CA ARG A 408 15.93 -11.01 -10.76
C ARG A 408 16.31 -10.02 -11.85
N LEU A 409 15.64 -10.10 -12.98
CA LEU A 409 15.82 -9.20 -14.11
C LEU A 409 14.63 -8.25 -14.20
N ASP A 410 14.91 -6.94 -14.16
CA ASP A 410 13.89 -5.90 -14.25
C ASP A 410 14.09 -5.06 -15.53
N GLN A 411 12.98 -4.77 -16.21
CA GLN A 411 13.01 -4.00 -17.44
C GLN A 411 13.08 -2.51 -17.13
N HIS A 412 13.98 -1.80 -17.81
CA HIS A 412 14.06 -0.35 -17.71
C HIS A 412 12.82 0.31 -18.32
N ALA A 413 12.03 1.03 -17.51
CA ALA A 413 10.88 1.83 -17.95
C ALA A 413 9.90 1.06 -18.87
N SER A 414 9.42 -0.12 -18.43
CA SER A 414 8.62 -1.06 -19.22
C SER A 414 7.45 -0.43 -20.00
N GLY A 415 6.66 0.46 -19.38
CA GLY A 415 5.54 1.12 -20.05
C GLY A 415 5.97 1.96 -21.27
N LEU A 416 7.07 2.71 -21.14
CA LEU A 416 7.63 3.50 -22.25
C LEU A 416 8.28 2.60 -23.31
N ALA A 417 8.91 1.51 -22.91
CA ALA A 417 9.49 0.54 -23.86
C ALA A 417 8.40 -0.13 -24.70
N ILE A 418 7.28 -0.53 -24.08
CA ILE A 418 6.12 -1.07 -24.80
C ILE A 418 5.54 -0.03 -25.75
N LEU A 419 5.39 1.23 -25.30
CA LEU A 419 4.93 2.32 -26.17
C LEU A 419 5.87 2.50 -27.38
N ALA A 420 7.18 2.51 -27.15
CA ALA A 420 8.17 2.62 -28.21
C ALA A 420 8.06 1.49 -29.25
N ALA A 421 7.80 0.26 -28.80
CA ALA A 421 7.60 -0.88 -29.68
C ALA A 421 6.32 -0.71 -30.53
N LEU A 422 5.21 -0.29 -29.91
CA LEU A 422 3.92 -0.09 -30.58
C LEU A 422 3.98 1.04 -31.62
N THR A 423 4.63 2.16 -31.28
CA THR A 423 4.77 3.32 -32.17
C THR A 423 5.97 3.21 -33.12
N ARG A 424 6.81 2.18 -32.93
CA ARG A 424 8.09 2.01 -33.63
C ARG A 424 9.01 3.23 -33.50
N ASP A 425 8.93 3.95 -32.38
CA ASP A 425 9.78 5.09 -32.10
C ASP A 425 11.19 4.64 -31.75
N ALA A 426 12.10 4.76 -32.71
CA ALA A 426 13.50 4.36 -32.56
C ALA A 426 14.24 5.15 -31.47
N LYS A 427 13.91 6.44 -31.28
CA LYS A 427 14.55 7.29 -30.25
C LYS A 427 14.11 6.84 -28.87
N LEU A 428 12.80 6.64 -28.66
CA LEU A 428 12.28 6.14 -27.39
C LEU A 428 12.72 4.70 -27.11
N ALA A 429 12.79 3.85 -28.13
CA ALA A 429 13.28 2.48 -28.00
C ALA A 429 14.74 2.44 -27.54
N ALA A 430 15.60 3.32 -28.07
CA ALA A 430 16.98 3.46 -27.60
C ALA A 430 17.03 4.02 -26.17
N ALA A 431 16.21 5.03 -25.85
CA ALA A 431 16.19 5.66 -24.53
C ALA A 431 15.69 4.72 -23.42
N THR A 432 14.79 3.79 -23.75
CA THR A 432 14.25 2.76 -22.85
C THR A 432 15.09 1.47 -22.84
N ARG A 433 16.17 1.42 -23.62
CA ARG A 433 17.05 0.24 -23.79
C ARG A 433 16.36 -0.97 -24.41
N LEU A 434 15.24 -0.75 -25.12
CA LEU A 434 14.64 -1.78 -25.96
C LEU A 434 15.57 -2.13 -27.12
N THR A 435 16.31 -1.14 -27.62
CA THR A 435 17.35 -1.30 -28.64
C THR A 435 18.67 -0.67 -28.16
N GLY A 436 19.76 -1.05 -28.84
CA GLY A 436 21.10 -0.52 -28.56
C GLY A 436 21.96 -1.41 -27.66
N LYS A 437 23.27 -1.10 -27.62
CA LYS A 437 24.29 -1.89 -26.90
C LYS A 437 24.75 -1.27 -25.59
N LYS A 438 24.41 0.00 -25.33
CA LYS A 438 24.83 0.74 -24.15
C LYS A 438 23.64 1.07 -23.24
N PRO A 439 23.80 0.98 -21.92
CA PRO A 439 22.75 1.40 -20.98
C PRO A 439 22.49 2.90 -21.09
N VAL A 440 21.23 3.30 -21.24
CA VAL A 440 20.80 4.72 -21.25
C VAL A 440 20.08 5.06 -19.94
N ASP A 441 20.40 6.19 -19.30
CA ASP A 441 19.65 6.68 -18.13
C ASP A 441 18.60 7.71 -18.54
N LEU A 442 17.44 7.21 -19.01
CA LEU A 442 16.33 8.06 -19.48
C LEU A 442 15.95 9.14 -18.47
N TYR A 443 15.85 8.79 -17.19
CA TYR A 443 15.42 9.73 -16.15
C TYR A 443 16.49 10.79 -15.87
N GLY A 444 17.77 10.43 -16.01
CA GLY A 444 18.88 11.37 -15.94
C GLY A 444 18.83 12.37 -17.09
N LEU A 445 18.57 11.88 -18.31
CA LEU A 445 18.37 12.73 -19.49
C LEU A 445 17.20 13.71 -19.29
N MET A 446 16.07 13.26 -18.74
CA MET A 446 14.93 14.15 -18.45
C MET A 446 15.30 15.22 -17.42
N ALA A 447 16.12 14.87 -16.42
CA ALA A 447 16.60 15.82 -15.42
C ALA A 447 17.51 16.88 -16.06
N GLU A 448 18.46 16.47 -16.91
CA GLU A 448 19.34 17.38 -17.64
C GLU A 448 18.56 18.34 -18.54
N ARG A 449 17.54 17.86 -19.25
CA ARG A 449 16.66 18.69 -20.08
C ARG A 449 15.85 19.68 -19.25
N THR A 450 15.35 19.25 -18.09
CA THR A 450 14.64 20.12 -17.14
C THR A 450 15.56 21.22 -16.63
N ILE A 451 16.80 20.89 -16.24
CA ILE A 451 17.80 21.86 -15.79
C ILE A 451 18.10 22.90 -16.86
N LYS A 452 18.20 22.49 -18.14
CA LYS A 452 18.42 23.42 -19.25
C LYS A 452 17.30 24.46 -19.37
N LEU A 453 16.05 24.04 -19.27
CA LEU A 453 14.91 24.97 -19.30
C LEU A 453 14.87 25.89 -18.07
N LEU A 454 15.19 25.37 -16.88
CA LEU A 454 15.28 26.20 -15.68
C LEU A 454 16.38 27.27 -15.79
N ARG A 455 17.54 26.93 -16.36
CA ARG A 455 18.62 27.91 -16.60
C ARG A 455 18.21 28.99 -17.59
N LEU A 456 17.47 28.62 -18.64
CA LEU A 456 16.93 29.59 -19.59
C LEU A 456 15.95 30.56 -18.90
N ASP A 457 15.04 30.04 -18.08
CA ASP A 457 14.10 30.87 -17.30
C ASP A 457 14.80 31.75 -16.26
N LEU A 458 15.93 31.29 -15.70
CA LEU A 458 16.77 32.05 -14.78
C LEU A 458 17.45 33.25 -15.48
N GLU A 459 17.90 33.06 -16.72
CA GLU A 459 18.62 34.09 -17.49
C GLU A 459 17.66 35.08 -18.18
N ALA A 460 16.53 34.60 -18.72
CA ALA A 460 15.69 35.37 -19.65
C ALA A 460 14.20 35.43 -19.25
N GLY A 461 13.77 34.74 -18.19
CA GLY A 461 12.38 34.77 -17.74
C GLY A 461 11.99 36.06 -17.02
N PRO A 462 10.68 36.34 -16.79
CA PRO A 462 10.25 37.42 -15.92
C PRO A 462 10.73 37.23 -14.47
N PRO A 463 10.80 38.29 -13.63
CA PRO A 463 11.40 38.21 -12.29
C PRO A 463 10.85 37.10 -11.38
N HIS A 464 9.55 36.81 -11.50
CA HIS A 464 8.92 35.75 -10.71
C HIS A 464 9.34 34.33 -11.16
N THR A 465 9.56 34.07 -12.46
CA THR A 465 10.05 32.77 -12.93
C THR A 465 11.52 32.61 -12.66
N GLN A 466 12.33 33.68 -12.79
CA GLN A 466 13.75 33.65 -12.43
C GLN A 466 13.93 33.19 -10.98
N ARG A 467 13.13 33.75 -10.07
CA ARG A 467 13.14 33.35 -8.65
C ARG A 467 12.80 31.87 -8.48
N LEU A 468 11.71 31.39 -9.09
CA LEU A 468 11.30 29.98 -8.97
C LEU A 468 12.32 29.03 -9.61
N ALA A 469 12.94 29.42 -10.73
CA ALA A 469 14.01 28.67 -11.37
C ALA A 469 15.23 28.55 -10.47
N ALA A 470 15.66 29.67 -9.86
CA ALA A 470 16.75 29.68 -8.88
C ALA A 470 16.46 28.76 -7.69
N GLU A 471 15.27 28.86 -7.10
CA GLU A 471 14.86 28.02 -5.97
C GLU A 471 14.91 26.52 -6.32
N TRP A 472 14.44 26.11 -7.50
CA TRP A 472 14.49 24.70 -7.93
C TRP A 472 15.90 24.22 -8.30
N LEU A 473 16.73 25.09 -8.86
CA LEU A 473 18.14 24.78 -9.13
C LEU A 473 18.92 24.59 -7.83
N ASP A 474 18.63 25.38 -6.79
CA ASP A 474 19.20 25.25 -5.45
C ASP A 474 18.74 23.96 -4.73
N ILE A 475 17.45 23.62 -4.83
CA ILE A 475 16.92 22.34 -4.32
C ILE A 475 17.62 21.13 -4.97
N GLY A 476 18.04 21.28 -6.23
CA GLY A 476 18.72 20.26 -7.01
C GLY A 476 17.75 19.36 -7.77
N ILE A 477 17.78 19.46 -9.10
CA ILE A 477 17.02 18.57 -9.99
C ILE A 477 17.87 17.34 -10.33
N ASN A 478 17.31 16.15 -10.13
CA ASN A 478 18.03 14.91 -10.37
C ASN A 478 17.12 13.81 -10.91
N ARG A 479 17.76 12.70 -11.29
CA ARG A 479 17.10 11.49 -11.78
C ARG A 479 15.98 10.99 -10.87
N SER A 480 16.15 11.06 -9.55
CA SER A 480 15.15 10.55 -8.60
C SER A 480 13.86 11.38 -8.65
N LEU A 481 14.00 12.71 -8.74
CA LEU A 481 12.88 13.63 -8.88
C LEU A 481 12.13 13.40 -10.20
N LEU A 482 12.86 13.20 -11.32
CA LEU A 482 12.24 13.01 -12.63
C LEU A 482 11.70 11.59 -12.86
N LYS A 483 12.17 10.59 -12.11
CA LYS A 483 11.75 9.19 -12.31
C LYS A 483 10.22 9.04 -12.22
N GLY A 484 9.60 9.63 -11.20
CA GLY A 484 8.16 9.57 -11.00
C GLY A 484 7.38 10.12 -12.20
N PRO A 485 7.49 11.44 -12.47
CA PRO A 485 6.78 12.08 -13.57
C PRO A 485 7.02 11.44 -14.95
N THR A 486 8.27 11.06 -15.26
CA THR A 486 8.60 10.39 -16.52
C THR A 486 7.97 9.00 -16.63
N MET A 487 7.96 8.21 -15.55
CA MET A 487 7.38 6.87 -15.58
C MET A 487 5.85 6.89 -15.61
N THR A 488 5.23 7.91 -15.01
CA THR A 488 3.77 8.00 -14.87
C THR A 488 3.07 8.69 -16.05
N SER A 489 3.82 9.37 -16.92
CA SER A 489 3.27 10.09 -18.08
C SER A 489 2.46 9.18 -19.01
N VAL A 490 2.92 7.96 -19.25
CA VAL A 490 2.22 6.96 -20.09
C VAL A 490 1.03 6.29 -19.39
N TYR A 491 0.80 6.59 -18.11
CA TYR A 491 -0.30 6.04 -17.32
C TYR A 491 -1.38 7.09 -17.00
N GLY A 492 -1.40 8.20 -17.73
CA GLY A 492 -2.41 9.27 -17.57
C GLY A 492 -2.12 10.23 -16.41
N SER A 493 -0.93 10.19 -15.81
CA SER A 493 -0.52 11.24 -14.86
C SER A 493 -0.16 12.51 -15.63
N GLY A 494 -0.90 13.57 -15.33
CA GLY A 494 -0.73 14.88 -15.94
C GLY A 494 -0.08 15.89 -14.99
N PHE A 495 -0.30 17.16 -15.30
CA PHE A 495 0.22 18.30 -14.56
C PHE A 495 -0.08 18.25 -13.06
N TRP A 496 -1.35 18.03 -12.68
CA TRP A 496 -1.78 18.04 -11.28
C TRP A 496 -1.11 16.95 -10.45
N SER A 497 -1.02 15.72 -10.98
CA SER A 497 -0.32 14.62 -10.28
C SER A 497 1.16 14.92 -10.06
N CYS A 498 1.82 15.57 -11.02
CA CYS A 498 3.19 16.01 -10.89
C CYS A 498 3.31 17.13 -9.84
N SER A 499 2.41 18.12 -9.90
CA SER A 499 2.39 19.24 -8.95
C SER A 499 2.12 18.79 -7.50
N ASP A 500 1.20 17.85 -7.29
CA ASP A 500 0.93 17.29 -5.97
C ASP A 500 2.16 16.60 -5.40
N ALA A 501 2.85 15.78 -6.20
CA ALA A 501 4.07 15.09 -5.79
C ALA A 501 5.21 16.07 -5.45
N LEU A 502 5.33 17.17 -6.19
CA LEU A 502 6.30 18.22 -5.94
C LEU A 502 5.93 19.05 -4.70
N SER A 503 4.65 19.34 -4.48
CA SER A 503 4.15 20.02 -3.29
C SER A 503 4.42 19.21 -2.03
N ASP A 504 4.18 17.90 -2.09
CA ASP A 504 4.51 16.95 -1.02
C ASP A 504 6.03 16.93 -0.73
N LEU A 505 6.87 16.98 -1.78
CA LEU A 505 8.32 17.06 -1.62
C LEU A 505 8.73 18.35 -0.90
N LEU A 506 8.18 19.49 -1.30
CA LEU A 506 8.46 20.79 -0.68
C LEU A 506 7.98 20.85 0.78
N LEU A 507 6.81 20.27 1.07
CA LEU A 507 6.27 20.17 2.43
C LEU A 507 7.14 19.28 3.31
N ARG A 508 7.63 18.14 2.79
CA ARG A 508 8.57 17.28 3.55
C ARG A 508 9.90 17.97 3.86
N ARG A 509 10.35 18.89 3.00
CA ARG A 509 11.55 19.71 3.25
C ARG A 509 11.28 20.84 4.24
N ASN A 510 10.03 21.29 4.38
CA ASN A 510 9.61 22.37 5.27
C ASN A 510 8.35 21.97 6.06
N PRO A 511 8.45 21.00 7.00
CA PRO A 511 7.28 20.42 7.67
C PRO A 511 6.52 21.41 8.54
N ASP A 512 7.20 22.45 9.05
CA ASP A 512 6.62 23.47 9.94
C ASP A 512 6.03 24.68 9.19
N LEU A 513 5.93 24.60 7.86
CA LEU A 513 5.37 25.67 7.05
C LEU A 513 3.89 25.91 7.46
N PRO A 514 3.47 27.14 7.77
CA PRO A 514 2.09 27.39 8.17
C PRO A 514 1.16 27.32 6.95
N PRO A 515 -0.10 26.85 7.09
CA PRO A 515 -1.03 26.68 5.97
C PRO A 515 -1.26 27.95 5.12
N ARG A 516 -1.16 29.14 5.72
CA ARG A 516 -1.27 30.42 5.02
C ARG A 516 -0.21 30.62 3.92
N ASP A 517 0.92 29.95 4.03
CA ASP A 517 2.06 30.08 3.10
C ASP A 517 2.07 28.96 2.04
N TYR A 518 1.19 27.96 2.14
CA TYR A 518 1.18 26.80 1.26
C TYR A 518 1.04 27.18 -0.21
N GLU A 519 0.17 28.13 -0.51
CA GLU A 519 -0.03 28.64 -1.87
C GLU A 519 1.29 29.12 -2.51
N TRP A 520 2.06 29.93 -1.78
CA TRP A 520 3.23 30.61 -2.31
C TRP A 520 4.52 29.80 -2.22
N ARG A 521 4.61 28.90 -1.23
CA ARG A 521 5.83 28.14 -0.91
C ARG A 521 5.76 26.68 -1.35
N LEU A 522 4.57 26.13 -1.61
CA LEU A 522 4.39 24.75 -2.09
C LEU A 522 3.75 24.73 -3.47
N VAL A 523 2.51 25.23 -3.58
CA VAL A 523 1.66 25.03 -4.76
C VAL A 523 2.21 25.77 -5.98
N ARG A 524 2.54 27.06 -5.86
CA ARG A 524 3.08 27.83 -6.99
C ARG A 524 4.44 27.35 -7.48
N PRO A 525 5.44 27.09 -6.60
CA PRO A 525 6.70 26.49 -7.03
C PRO A 525 6.52 25.11 -7.66
N ALA A 526 5.66 24.25 -7.11
CA ALA A 526 5.35 22.94 -7.67
C ALA A 526 4.70 23.04 -9.05
N ASN A 527 3.70 23.91 -9.21
CA ASN A 527 3.04 24.19 -10.49
C ASN A 527 4.03 24.68 -11.54
N TYR A 528 4.97 25.54 -11.15
CA TYR A 528 6.02 26.02 -12.06
C TYR A 528 6.88 24.87 -12.59
N LEU A 529 7.47 24.06 -11.69
CA LEU A 529 8.32 22.95 -12.12
C LEU A 529 7.52 21.87 -12.85
N ALA A 530 6.29 21.56 -12.43
CA ALA A 530 5.43 20.61 -13.12
C ALA A 530 5.18 21.02 -14.59
N ARG A 531 5.07 22.33 -14.86
CA ARG A 531 4.94 22.86 -16.23
C ARG A 531 6.20 22.63 -17.06
N ILE A 532 7.36 22.93 -16.49
CA ILE A 532 8.67 22.73 -17.14
C ILE A 532 8.88 21.23 -17.43
N ILE A 533 8.65 20.36 -16.45
CA ILE A 533 8.72 18.91 -16.63
C ILE A 533 7.75 18.47 -17.74
N GLY A 534 6.51 18.96 -17.74
CA GLY A 534 5.55 18.67 -18.79
C GLY A 534 6.04 19.07 -20.19
N GLN A 535 6.70 20.23 -20.33
CA GLN A 535 7.30 20.66 -21.60
C GLN A 535 8.40 19.69 -22.06
N VAL A 536 9.30 19.29 -21.15
CA VAL A 536 10.36 18.31 -21.45
C VAL A 536 9.77 16.98 -21.89
N LEU A 537 8.79 16.44 -21.15
CA LEU A 537 8.18 15.16 -21.46
C LEU A 537 7.46 15.18 -22.82
N ARG A 538 6.80 16.29 -23.18
CA ARG A 538 6.18 16.44 -24.51
C ARG A 538 7.19 16.50 -25.65
N ALA A 539 8.32 17.15 -25.44
CA ALA A 539 9.37 17.26 -26.45
C ALA A 539 10.11 15.93 -26.68
N GLU A 540 10.27 15.14 -25.62
CA GLU A 540 11.14 13.96 -25.63
C GLU A 540 10.37 12.63 -25.73
N LEU A 541 9.08 12.59 -25.40
CA LEU A 541 8.27 11.36 -25.41
C LEU A 541 7.03 11.49 -26.34
N PRO A 542 6.78 10.52 -27.24
CA PRO A 542 5.58 10.48 -28.05
C PRO A 542 4.32 10.38 -27.16
N GLY A 543 3.33 11.24 -27.43
CA GLY A 543 2.03 11.22 -26.72
C GLY A 543 2.00 11.96 -25.37
N GLY A 544 2.96 12.85 -25.08
CA GLY A 544 2.86 13.73 -23.92
C GLY A 544 1.58 14.57 -23.98
N GLN A 545 0.60 14.26 -23.13
CA GLN A 545 -0.68 14.96 -23.11
C GLN A 545 -0.48 16.43 -22.68
N ASP A 546 -1.28 17.32 -23.28
CA ASP A 546 -1.41 18.71 -22.85
C ASP A 546 -1.99 18.74 -21.42
N PRO A 547 -1.40 19.48 -20.48
CA PRO A 547 -2.03 19.83 -19.21
C PRO A 547 -3.45 20.41 -19.35
N ALA A 548 -3.80 20.93 -20.53
CA ALA A 548 -5.07 21.57 -20.82
C ALA A 548 -5.96 20.85 -21.88
N GLY A 549 -5.60 19.70 -22.47
CA GLY A 549 -6.48 19.09 -23.48
C GLY A 549 -6.02 17.79 -24.17
N GLY A 550 -6.97 16.90 -24.44
CA GLY A 550 -6.84 15.95 -25.56
C GLY A 550 -6.41 14.52 -25.27
N GLY A 551 -6.52 14.03 -24.03
CA GLY A 551 -6.36 12.61 -23.70
C GLY A 551 -7.66 11.80 -23.59
N VAL A 552 -8.80 12.50 -23.52
CA VAL A 552 -10.11 11.91 -23.15
C VAL A 552 -11.00 11.67 -24.37
N ASP A 553 -10.57 12.09 -25.56
CA ASP A 553 -11.49 12.29 -26.69
C ASP A 553 -11.96 11.01 -27.37
N HIS A 554 -11.20 9.91 -27.33
CA HIS A 554 -11.67 8.63 -27.88
C HIS A 554 -12.61 7.87 -26.95
N ALA A 555 -12.37 7.88 -25.63
CA ALA A 555 -13.24 7.24 -24.67
C ALA A 555 -14.59 7.98 -24.50
N ASN A 556 -14.59 9.32 -24.65
CA ASN A 556 -15.82 10.11 -24.62
C ASN A 556 -16.66 9.98 -25.90
N ARG A 557 -16.04 9.71 -27.07
CA ARG A 557 -16.79 9.46 -28.31
C ARG A 557 -17.59 8.16 -28.23
N ASP A 558 -17.02 7.10 -27.65
CA ASP A 558 -17.73 5.83 -27.47
C ASP A 558 -18.78 5.89 -26.34
N ALA A 559 -18.58 6.73 -25.33
CA ALA A 559 -19.58 6.97 -24.29
C ALA A 559 -20.79 7.79 -24.77
N GLY A 560 -20.64 8.59 -25.83
CA GLY A 560 -21.72 9.38 -26.43
C GLY A 560 -22.52 8.66 -27.53
N GLY A 561 -22.06 7.48 -27.99
CA GLY A 561 -22.66 6.75 -29.12
C GLY A 561 -23.65 5.63 -28.76
N ALA A 562 -23.85 5.34 -27.47
CA ALA A 562 -24.76 4.27 -27.01
C ALA A 562 -26.12 4.80 -26.50
N GLY A 563 -26.53 5.98 -26.98
CA GLY A 563 -27.78 6.64 -26.63
C GLY A 563 -28.38 7.35 -27.84
N SER A 564 -28.78 6.58 -28.86
CA SER A 564 -29.74 6.96 -29.88
C SER A 564 -30.57 5.76 -30.28
#